data_AF-A0ABD7TE74-F1
#
_entry.id   AF-A0ABD7TE74-F1
#
_cell.length_a   1.000
_cell.length_b   1.000
_cell.length_c   1.000
_cell.angle_alpha   90.00
_cell.angle_beta   90.00
_cell.angle_gamma   90.00
#
_symmetry.space_group_name_H-M   'P 1'
#
loop_
_entity.id
_entity.type
_entity.pdbx_description
1 polymer ?
#
loop_
_entity_poly.entity_id
_entity_poly.type
_entity_poly.pdbx_seq_one_letter_code
_entity_poly.pdbx_strand_id
1 'polypeptide(L)'
;MSFPTLRQIEIPQGSPNAYGITVQIGHFDRLEVVVPEIKNRPTFGFTTVKVNIDGNPAQSVVLGPEHTGPVLVEIPPYAVRCCWQKIDYTVTIFGNEEHSEAVMVLNEGKKSKSV
;
A
#
# COMPACT_ATOMS: atom_id res chain seq x y z
N MET A 1 -21.11 -11.40 -2.08
CA MET A 1 -19.90 -10.56 -2.09
C MET A 1 -19.11 -10.92 -0.84
N SER A 2 -17.88 -11.42 -1.00
CA SER A 2 -17.01 -11.71 0.15
C SER A 2 -16.46 -10.39 0.66
N PHE A 3 -16.59 -10.14 1.96
CA PHE A 3 -15.91 -9.01 2.58
C PHE A 3 -14.40 -9.31 2.62
N PRO A 4 -13.53 -8.35 2.25
CA PRO A 4 -12.10 -8.52 2.42
C PRO A 4 -11.77 -8.74 3.90
N THR A 5 -11.02 -9.80 4.18
CA THR A 5 -10.52 -10.16 5.52
C THR A 5 -9.31 -9.33 5.94
N LEU A 6 -8.62 -8.78 4.95
CA LEU A 6 -7.45 -7.93 5.12
C LEU A 6 -7.87 -6.49 5.41
N ARG A 7 -7.22 -5.91 6.42
CA ARG A 7 -7.42 -4.51 6.81
C ARG A 7 -6.95 -3.58 5.71
N GLN A 8 -7.45 -2.36 5.69
CA GLN A 8 -6.98 -1.31 4.79
C GLN A 8 -5.53 -0.91 5.10
N ILE A 9 -4.77 -0.49 4.09
CA ILE A 9 -3.43 0.11 4.31
C ILE A 9 -3.53 1.43 5.07
N GLU A 10 -2.44 1.79 5.73
CA GLU A 10 -2.24 3.11 6.32
C GLU A 10 -1.21 3.89 5.48
N ILE A 11 -1.42 5.20 5.35
CA ILE A 11 -0.53 6.11 4.61
C ILE A 11 -0.10 7.21 5.57
N PRO A 12 1.02 7.06 6.29
CA PRO A 12 1.38 7.93 7.42
C PRO A 12 1.55 9.41 7.04
N GLN A 13 2.08 9.66 5.85
CA GLN A 13 2.26 11.00 5.28
C GLN A 13 1.00 11.58 4.62
N GLY A 14 -0.12 10.86 4.68
CA GLY A 14 -1.39 11.25 4.08
C GLY A 14 -2.27 12.05 5.04
N SER A 15 -3.04 12.98 4.47
CA SER A 15 -4.08 13.73 5.17
C SER A 15 -5.46 13.19 4.76
N PRO A 16 -6.24 12.60 5.67
CA PRO A 16 -7.57 12.10 5.34
C PRO A 16 -8.55 13.25 5.05
N ASN A 17 -9.49 13.01 4.14
CA ASN A 17 -10.57 13.93 3.76
C ASN A 17 -11.86 13.15 3.43
N ALA A 18 -12.92 13.85 3.02
CA ALA A 18 -14.24 13.25 2.76
C ALA A 18 -14.25 12.22 1.60
N TYR A 19 -13.25 12.24 0.72
CA TYR A 19 -13.15 11.37 -0.46
C TYR A 19 -12.10 10.26 -0.33
N GLY A 20 -11.15 10.41 0.60
CA GLY A 20 -10.01 9.49 0.76
C GLY A 20 -8.85 10.15 1.48
N ILE A 21 -7.63 9.97 0.98
CA ILE A 21 -6.38 10.50 1.54
C ILE A 21 -5.70 11.40 0.51
N THR A 22 -5.24 12.57 0.90
CA THR A 22 -4.34 13.41 0.08
C THR A 22 -2.90 13.26 0.53
N VAL A 23 -1.98 13.21 -0.43
CA VAL A 23 -0.52 13.17 -0.20
C VAL A 23 0.16 14.20 -1.10
N GLN A 24 1.35 14.66 -0.68
CA GLN A 24 2.18 15.57 -1.46
C GLN A 24 3.52 14.90 -1.77
N ILE A 25 3.53 14.07 -2.80
CA ILE A 25 4.71 13.30 -3.22
C ILE A 25 5.32 14.00 -4.43
N GLY A 26 6.56 14.46 -4.28
CA GLY A 26 7.37 14.99 -5.38
C GLY A 26 7.89 13.89 -6.30
N HIS A 27 8.51 14.29 -7.42
CA HIS A 27 9.02 13.38 -8.45
C HIS A 27 10.08 12.38 -7.95
N PHE A 28 10.72 12.66 -6.81
CA PHE A 28 11.75 11.81 -6.21
C PHE A 28 11.37 11.28 -4.82
N ASP A 29 10.20 11.67 -4.32
CA ASP A 29 9.73 11.27 -2.99
C ASP A 29 9.07 9.89 -3.09
N ARG A 30 9.31 9.00 -2.12
CA ARG A 30 8.63 7.69 -2.07
C ARG A 30 7.32 7.81 -1.31
N LEU A 31 6.31 7.06 -1.74
CA LEU A 31 5.07 6.93 -1.00
C LEU A 31 5.22 5.81 0.04
N GLU A 32 5.18 6.15 1.32
CA GLU A 32 5.21 5.20 2.41
C GLU A 32 3.81 4.63 2.63
N VAL A 33 3.71 3.31 2.56
CA VAL A 33 2.49 2.55 2.82
C VAL A 33 2.77 1.53 3.92
N VAL A 34 1.93 1.54 4.94
CA VAL A 34 1.99 0.57 6.03
C VAL A 34 0.89 -0.45 5.83
N VAL A 35 1.29 -1.69 5.60
CA VAL A 35 0.38 -2.83 5.53
C VAL A 35 0.19 -3.37 6.95
N PRO A 36 -1.05 -3.45 7.46
CA PRO A 36 -1.30 -3.96 8.80
C PRO A 36 -0.80 -5.39 9.00
N GLU A 37 -0.58 -5.75 10.26
CA GLU A 37 -0.12 -7.09 10.62
C GLU A 37 -1.05 -8.19 10.05
N ILE A 38 -0.44 -9.13 9.33
CA ILE A 38 -1.13 -10.30 8.79
C ILE A 38 -1.09 -11.41 9.85
N LYS A 39 -2.19 -11.57 10.58
CA LYS A 39 -2.29 -12.45 11.76
C LYS A 39 -2.23 -13.95 11.48
N ASN A 40 -2.70 -14.39 10.31
CA ASN A 40 -2.85 -15.82 9.98
C ASN A 40 -1.73 -16.31 9.05
N ARG A 41 -0.48 -15.90 9.30
CA ARG A 41 0.65 -16.34 8.48
C ARG A 41 1.15 -17.72 8.91
N PRO A 42 1.59 -18.55 7.96
CA PRO A 42 2.12 -19.86 8.27
C PRO A 42 3.47 -19.77 8.98
N THR A 43 3.75 -20.78 9.80
CA THR A 43 5.02 -20.93 10.53
C THR A 43 6.18 -21.42 9.65
N PHE A 44 5.92 -21.72 8.38
CA PHE A 44 6.90 -22.13 7.37
C PHE A 44 6.54 -21.56 6.00
N GLY A 45 7.53 -21.47 5.11
CA GLY A 45 7.36 -20.88 3.78
C GLY A 45 7.44 -19.36 3.78
N PHE A 46 6.95 -18.73 2.71
CA PHE A 46 6.99 -17.27 2.55
C PHE A 46 5.60 -16.72 2.30
N THR A 47 5.35 -15.53 2.83
CA THR A 47 4.17 -14.73 2.50
C THR A 47 4.60 -13.59 1.60
N THR A 48 3.96 -13.44 0.45
CA THR A 48 4.25 -12.31 -0.46
C THR A 48 3.18 -11.25 -0.29
N VAL A 49 3.61 -10.02 -0.01
CA VAL A 49 2.74 -8.83 0.03
C VAL A 49 3.02 -8.00 -1.21
N LYS A 50 2.00 -7.69 -2.00
CA LYS A 50 2.10 -6.79 -3.15
C LYS A 50 1.20 -5.60 -2.93
N VAL A 51 1.74 -4.40 -3.04
CA VAL A 51 0.94 -3.18 -3.02
C VAL A 51 0.62 -2.81 -4.46
N ASN A 52 -0.66 -2.60 -4.75
CA ASN A 52 -1.14 -2.28 -6.07
C ASN A 52 -1.64 -0.84 -6.13
N ILE A 53 -1.44 -0.21 -7.28
CA ILE A 53 -1.98 1.11 -7.63
C ILE A 53 -2.82 0.97 -8.89
N ASP A 54 -4.11 1.31 -8.80
CA ASP A 54 -5.10 1.13 -9.86
C ASP A 54 -5.10 -0.29 -10.44
N GLY A 55 -4.94 -1.30 -9.56
CA GLY A 55 -4.90 -2.71 -9.93
C GLY A 55 -3.56 -3.19 -10.53
N ASN A 56 -2.54 -2.33 -10.64
CA ASN A 56 -1.21 -2.71 -11.11
C ASN A 56 -0.23 -2.86 -9.94
N PRO A 57 0.62 -3.90 -9.92
CA PRO A 57 1.61 -4.06 -8.85
C PRO A 57 2.64 -2.93 -8.90
N ALA A 58 2.72 -2.16 -7.82
CA ALA A 58 3.66 -1.05 -7.69
C ALA A 58 4.93 -1.48 -6.94
N GLN A 59 4.78 -2.33 -5.92
CA GLN A 59 5.89 -2.86 -5.13
C GLN A 59 5.51 -4.20 -4.48
N SER A 60 6.50 -5.07 -4.24
CA SER A 60 6.31 -6.35 -3.55
C SER A 60 7.35 -6.61 -2.48
N VAL A 61 6.93 -7.21 -1.37
CA VAL A 61 7.78 -7.61 -0.25
C VAL A 61 7.52 -9.09 0.05
N VAL A 62 8.59 -9.84 0.29
CA VAL A 62 8.52 -11.23 0.74
C VAL A 62 8.81 -11.28 2.23
N LEU A 63 7.91 -11.90 2.99
CA LEU A 63 8.02 -12.04 4.43
C LEU A 63 8.33 -13.49 4.78
N GLY A 64 9.38 -13.70 5.56
CA GLY A 64 9.67 -14.97 6.22
C GLY A 64 8.70 -15.24 7.38
N PRO A 65 8.69 -16.48 7.90
CA PRO A 65 7.85 -16.89 9.02
C PRO A 65 8.20 -16.17 10.34
N GLU A 66 9.42 -15.63 10.46
CA GLU A 66 9.91 -14.89 11.61
C GLU A 66 9.45 -13.43 11.66
N HIS A 67 8.99 -12.87 10.53
CA HIS A 67 8.54 -11.49 10.50
C HIS A 67 7.28 -11.34 11.35
N THR A 68 7.20 -10.34 12.22
CA THR A 68 6.03 -10.05 13.06
C THR A 68 5.70 -8.56 13.00
N GLY A 69 4.41 -8.22 13.01
CA GLY A 69 3.96 -6.84 12.97
C GLY A 69 3.62 -6.32 11.56
N PRO A 70 3.45 -4.99 11.44
CA PRO A 70 3.10 -4.33 10.18
C PRO A 70 4.29 -4.28 9.22
N VAL A 71 3.99 -4.22 7.92
CA VAL A 71 4.99 -4.19 6.85
C VAL A 71 5.06 -2.80 6.27
N LEU A 72 6.25 -2.21 6.32
CA LEU A 72 6.55 -0.95 5.66
C LEU A 72 6.86 -1.21 4.19
N VAL A 73 6.12 -0.55 3.29
CA VAL A 73 6.33 -0.64 1.85
C VAL A 73 6.56 0.76 1.28
N GLU A 74 7.74 0.97 0.72
CA GLU A 74 8.07 2.21 0.02
C GLU A 74 7.74 2.07 -1.46
N ILE A 75 6.72 2.80 -1.91
CA ILE A 75 6.32 2.85 -3.31
C ILE A 75 7.16 3.91 -4.03
N PRO A 76 7.75 3.58 -5.18
CA PRO A 76 8.55 4.54 -5.93
C PRO A 76 7.68 5.63 -6.58
N PRO A 77 8.22 6.86 -6.74
CA PRO A 77 7.46 8.02 -7.24
C PRO A 77 6.83 7.81 -8.61
N TYR A 78 7.49 7.06 -9.51
CA TYR A 78 6.97 6.83 -10.86
C TYR A 78 5.66 6.03 -10.87
N ALA A 79 5.36 5.29 -9.80
CA ALA A 79 4.12 4.53 -9.67
C ALA A 79 2.95 5.40 -9.17
N VAL A 80 3.23 6.59 -8.63
CA VAL A 80 2.23 7.50 -8.04
C VAL A 80 1.96 8.66 -8.98
N ARG A 81 0.77 8.71 -9.57
CA ARG A 81 0.36 9.77 -10.51
C ARG A 81 -0.20 10.99 -9.78
N CYS A 82 -0.23 12.16 -10.43
CA CYS A 82 -0.87 13.37 -9.90
C CYS A 82 -2.40 13.37 -10.11
N CYS A 83 -3.08 12.34 -9.60
CA CYS A 83 -4.53 12.19 -9.69
C CYS A 83 -5.04 11.26 -8.58
N TRP A 84 -6.37 11.14 -8.45
CA TRP A 84 -6.98 10.11 -7.62
C TRP A 84 -6.61 8.72 -8.14
N GLN A 85 -6.17 7.86 -7.24
CA GLN A 85 -5.76 6.47 -7.47
C GLN A 85 -6.32 5.58 -6.39
N LYS A 86 -6.56 4.31 -6.71
CA LYS A 86 -6.86 3.27 -5.73
C LYS A 86 -5.57 2.59 -5.32
N ILE A 87 -5.30 2.53 -4.03
CA ILE A 87 -4.19 1.76 -3.48
C ILE A 87 -4.75 0.66 -2.60
N ASP A 88 -4.38 -0.58 -2.91
CA ASP A 88 -4.71 -1.77 -2.13
C ASP A 88 -3.48 -2.64 -1.99
N TYR A 89 -3.59 -3.73 -1.24
CA TYR A 89 -2.58 -4.76 -1.25
C TYR A 89 -3.19 -6.15 -1.36
N THR A 90 -2.34 -7.01 -1.88
CA THR A 90 -2.59 -8.43 -2.05
C THR A 90 -1.63 -9.20 -1.16
N VAL A 91 -2.14 -10.21 -0.46
CA VAL A 91 -1.33 -11.17 0.28
C VAL A 91 -1.45 -12.53 -0.39
N THR A 92 -0.31 -13.12 -0.75
CA THR A 92 -0.24 -14.48 -1.29
C THR A 92 0.40 -15.42 -0.27
N ILE A 93 -0.35 -16.44 0.14
CA ILE A 93 0.11 -17.50 1.06
C ILE A 93 -0.17 -18.86 0.40
N PHE A 94 0.88 -19.65 0.13
CA PHE A 94 0.77 -20.96 -0.53
C PHE A 94 -0.07 -20.98 -1.82
N GLY A 95 -0.04 -19.90 -2.59
CA GLY A 95 -0.81 -19.76 -3.83
C GLY A 95 -2.25 -19.27 -3.66
N ASN A 96 -2.74 -19.11 -2.43
CA ASN A 96 -3.99 -18.43 -2.15
C ASN A 96 -3.75 -16.93 -2.08
N GLU A 97 -4.58 -16.18 -2.80
CA GLU A 97 -4.49 -14.73 -2.90
C GLU A 97 -5.67 -14.07 -2.18
N GLU A 98 -5.36 -13.19 -1.23
CA GLU A 98 -6.34 -12.36 -0.54
C GLU A 98 -6.08 -10.88 -0.85
N HIS A 99 -7.16 -10.10 -1.03
CA HIS A 99 -7.09 -8.67 -1.31
C HIS A 99 -7.60 -7.86 -0.13
N SER A 100 -6.96 -6.72 0.11
CA SER A 100 -7.42 -5.72 1.09
C SER A 100 -8.54 -4.85 0.54
N GLU A 101 -9.16 -4.10 1.44
CA GLU A 101 -9.90 -2.91 1.04
C GLU A 101 -8.95 -1.90 0.37
N ALA A 102 -9.45 -1.24 -0.67
CA ALA A 102 -8.73 -0.18 -1.36
C ALA A 102 -8.90 1.17 -0.66
N VAL A 103 -7.89 2.03 -0.76
CA VAL A 103 -7.91 3.43 -0.32
C VAL A 103 -7.88 4.32 -1.54
N MET A 104 -8.73 5.33 -1.56
CA MET A 104 -8.62 6.41 -2.54
C MET A 104 -7.53 7.38 -2.08
N VAL A 105 -6.53 7.62 -2.94
CA VAL A 105 -5.39 8.48 -2.66
C VAL A 105 -5.23 9.51 -3.77
N LEU A 106 -5.15 10.78 -3.42
CA LEU A 106 -4.84 11.88 -4.32
C LEU A 106 -3.41 12.37 -4.06
N ASN A 107 -2.51 12.22 -5.03
CA ASN A 107 -1.26 12.96 -5.00
C ASN A 107 -1.48 14.35 -5.60
N GLU A 108 -1.42 15.37 -4.76
CA GLU A 108 -1.54 16.77 -5.19
C GLU A 108 -0.27 17.29 -5.90
N GLY A 109 0.81 16.52 -5.84
CA GLY A 109 2.13 16.94 -6.27
C GLY A 109 2.74 17.97 -5.32
N LYS A 110 4.04 17.88 -5.10
CA LYS A 110 4.76 18.90 -4.32
C LYS A 110 4.88 20.16 -5.19
N LYS A 111 4.13 21.22 -4.86
CA LYS A 111 4.36 22.53 -5.47
C LYS A 111 5.78 22.96 -5.11
N SER A 112 6.66 23.12 -6.10
CA SER A 112 7.93 23.80 -5.87
C SER A 112 7.59 25.18 -5.30
N LYS A 113 8.08 25.53 -4.11
CA LYS A 113 8.05 26.93 -3.69
C LYS A 113 8.82 27.72 -4.75
N SER A 114 8.11 28.56 -5.51
CA SER A 114 8.74 29.61 -6.30
C SER A 114 9.47 30.51 -5.31
N VAL A 115 10.80 30.44 -5.33
CA VAL A 115 11.69 31.40 -4.66
C VAL A 115 11.96 32.54 -5.63
#